data_AF-A0A380JZE1-F1
#
_entry.id   AF-A0A380JZE1-F1
#
_cell.length_a   1.000
_cell.length_b   1.000
_cell.length_c   1.000
_cell.angle_alpha   90.00
_cell.angle_beta   90.00
_cell.angle_gamma   90.00
#
_symmetry.space_group_name_H-M   'P 1'
#
loop_
_entity.id
_entity.type
_entity.pdbx_description
1 polymer ?
#
loop_
_entity_poly.entity_id
_entity_poly.type
_entity_poly.pdbx_seq_one_letter_code
_entity_poly.pdbx_strand_id
1 'polypeptide(L)' 'MEKQFTDFGDLNADEQLLVHYMYNSGEKMTTAKAIELTGRSRSFVVKMLHHLRDLEIITWFGSSKNDRNQYYLLIDK' A
#
# COMPACT_ATOMS: atom_id res chain seq x y z
N MET A 1 -2.24 21.87 -10.34
CA MET A 1 -1.70 21.76 -8.98
C MET A 1 -1.27 20.32 -8.80
N GLU A 2 0.00 20.02 -9.06
CA GLU A 2 0.59 18.73 -8.72
C GLU A 2 1.05 18.83 -7.27
N LYS A 3 0.36 18.16 -6.33
CA LYS A 3 0.89 17.99 -4.97
C LYS A 3 2.21 17.22 -5.13
N GLN A 4 3.33 17.91 -5.01
CA GLN A 4 4.65 17.32 -5.03
C GLN A 4 4.84 16.61 -3.67
N PHE A 5 4.51 15.32 -3.63
CA PHE A 5 4.72 14.46 -2.46
C PHE A 5 6.23 14.15 -2.35
N THR A 6 6.97 14.99 -1.63
CA THR A 6 8.43 14.93 -1.53
C THR A 6 8.98 14.01 -0.44
N ASP A 7 8.14 13.27 0.30
CA ASP A 7 8.59 12.49 1.48
C ASP A 7 8.48 10.97 1.30
N PHE A 8 8.72 10.47 0.09
CA PHE A 8 8.93 9.04 -0.18
C PHE A 8 10.42 8.62 -0.19
N GLY A 9 11.31 9.47 0.33
CA GLY A 9 12.76 9.22 0.30
C GLY A 9 13.17 7.87 0.93
N ASP A 10 12.40 7.40 1.91
CA ASP A 10 12.62 6.12 2.59
C ASP A 10 11.87 4.94 1.96
N LEU A 11 10.98 5.18 0.98
CA LEU A 11 10.25 4.11 0.31
C LEU A 11 11.10 3.50 -0.81
N ASN A 12 11.10 2.17 -0.87
CA ASN A 12 11.69 1.46 -2.01
C ASN A 12 10.79 1.54 -3.26
N ALA A 13 11.31 1.10 -4.41
CA ALA A 13 10.60 1.20 -5.69
C ALA A 13 9.25 0.45 -5.70
N ASP A 14 9.13 -0.69 -5.01
CA ASP A 14 7.89 -1.46 -4.94
C ASP A 14 6.84 -0.73 -4.07
N GLU A 15 7.28 -0.08 -2.99
CA GLU A 15 6.43 0.74 -2.12
C GLU A 15 5.90 1.98 -2.84
N GLN A 16 6.78 2.70 -3.53
CA GLN A 16 6.39 3.85 -4.34
C GLN A 16 5.38 3.45 -5.40
N LEU A 17 5.58 2.32 -6.09
CA LEU A 17 4.64 1.80 -7.09
C LEU A 17 3.24 1.60 -6.50
N LEU A 18 3.13 0.97 -5.33
CA LEU A 18 1.84 0.76 -4.68
C LEU A 18 1.15 2.08 -4.34
N VAL A 19 1.88 3.01 -3.73
CA VAL A 19 1.33 4.29 -3.30
C VAL A 19 0.86 5.11 -4.51
N HIS A 20 1.68 5.18 -5.56
CA HIS A 20 1.29 5.81 -6.82
C HIS A 20 0.05 5.18 -7.45
N TYR A 21 -0.05 3.85 -7.45
CA TYR A 21 -1.25 3.17 -7.94
C TYR A 21 -2.49 3.56 -7.13
N MET A 22 -2.41 3.50 -5.80
CA MET A 22 -3.53 3.84 -4.91
C MET A 22 -3.97 5.29 -5.08
N TYR A 23 -3.01 6.21 -5.18
CA TYR A 23 -3.29 7.64 -5.38
C TYR A 23 -3.95 7.92 -6.73
N ASN A 24 -3.44 7.33 -7.82
CA ASN A 24 -3.95 7.60 -9.16
C ASN A 24 -5.29 6.90 -9.47
N SER A 25 -5.52 5.72 -8.90
CA SER A 25 -6.74 4.95 -9.14
C SER A 25 -7.87 5.25 -8.15
N GLY A 26 -7.52 5.69 -6.93
CA GLY A 26 -8.47 5.76 -5.81
C GLY A 26 -8.95 4.39 -5.33
N GLU A 27 -8.37 3.29 -5.84
CA GLU A 27 -8.78 1.95 -5.49
C GLU A 27 -8.22 1.49 -4.14
N LYS A 28 -9.01 0.65 -3.46
CA LYS A 28 -8.53 -0.08 -2.29
C LYS A 28 -7.43 -1.07 -2.68
N MET A 29 -6.36 -1.10 -1.91
CA MET A 29 -5.28 -2.04 -2.12
C MET A 29 -5.57 -3.34 -1.37
N THR A 30 -5.34 -4.48 -2.03
CA THR A 30 -5.38 -5.81 -1.39
C THR A 30 -4.02 -6.45 -1.50
N THR A 31 -3.71 -7.41 -0.61
CA THR A 31 -2.45 -8.18 -0.71
C THR A 31 -2.33 -8.90 -2.06
N ALA A 32 -3.44 -9.40 -2.61
CA ALA A 32 -3.44 -10.04 -3.92
C ALA A 32 -3.06 -9.05 -5.04
N LYS A 33 -3.65 -7.85 -5.03
CA LYS A 33 -3.34 -6.82 -6.02
C LYS A 33 -1.90 -6.32 -5.90
N ALA A 34 -1.41 -6.13 -4.68
CA ALA A 34 -0.02 -5.75 -4.44
C ALA A 34 0.98 -6.79 -4.95
N ILE A 35 0.67 -8.09 -4.83
CA ILE A 35 1.46 -9.18 -5.43
C ILE A 35 1.44 -9.08 -6.96
N GLU A 36 0.28 -8.86 -7.56
CA GLU A 36 0.13 -8.70 -9.01
C GLU A 36 0.95 -7.52 -9.54
N LEU A 37 0.89 -6.37 -8.86
CA LEU A 37 1.58 -5.15 -9.29
C LEU A 37 3.11 -5.25 -9.17
N THR A 38 3.61 -5.88 -8.09
CA THR A 38 5.05 -5.92 -7.80
C THR A 38 5.72 -7.20 -8.29
N GLY A 39 4.96 -8.26 -8.59
CA GLY A 39 5.50 -9.59 -8.89
C GLY A 39 6.23 -10.25 -7.72
N ARG A 40 6.10 -9.71 -6.49
CA ARG A 40 6.82 -10.18 -5.30
C ARG A 40 6.07 -11.28 -4.57
N SER A 41 6.79 -12.02 -3.72
CA SER A 41 6.19 -13.04 -2.88
C SER A 41 5.21 -12.43 -1.86
N ARG A 42 4.20 -13.20 -1.46
CA ARG A 42 3.21 -12.77 -0.45
C ARG A 42 3.86 -12.28 0.84
N SER A 43 4.90 -12.96 1.33
CA SER A 43 5.58 -12.60 2.59
C SER A 43 6.28 -11.25 2.49
N PHE A 44 6.90 -10.94 1.34
CA PHE A 44 7.50 -9.64 1.08
C PHE A 44 6.42 -8.54 1.04
N VAL A 45 5.35 -8.77 0.28
CA VAL A 45 4.25 -7.80 0.14
C VAL A 45 3.58 -7.50 1.49
N VAL A 46 3.37 -8.51 2.33
CA VAL A 46 2.82 -8.29 3.68
C VAL A 46 3.75 -7.40 4.51
N LYS A 47 5.06 -7.65 4.50
CA LYS A 47 6.03 -6.79 5.22
C LYS A 47 6.01 -5.35 4.70
N MET A 48 5.94 -5.19 3.39
CA MET A 48 5.86 -3.90 2.72
C MET A 48 4.60 -3.11 3.10
N LEU A 49 3.43 -3.76 3.07
CA LEU A 49 2.17 -3.14 3.49
C LEU A 49 2.17 -2.80 4.99
N HIS A 50 2.82 -3.62 5.82
CA HIS A 50 3.04 -3.29 7.22
C HIS A 50 3.93 -2.06 7.38
N HIS A 51 5.04 -1.97 6.64
CA HIS A 51 5.93 -0.81 6.69
C HIS A 51 5.21 0.47 6.27
N LEU A 52 4.46 0.46 5.15
CA LEU A 52 3.64 1.58 4.72
C LEU A 52 2.58 2.00 5.75
N ARG A 53 2.02 1.03 6.49
CA ARG A 53 1.08 1.31 7.57
C ARG A 53 1.78 1.93 8.78
N ASP A 54 2.96 1.42 9.14
CA ASP A 54 3.75 1.93 10.26
C ASP A 54 4.25 3.37 9.99
N LEU A 55 4.43 3.73 8.71
CA LEU A 55 4.69 5.10 8.24
C LEU A 55 3.43 5.97 8.13
N GLU A 56 2.26 5.47 8.52
CA GLU A 56 0.97 6.17 8.42
C GLU A 56 0.65 6.66 7.00
N ILE A 57 1.06 5.91 5.97
CA ILE A 57 0.72 6.18 4.56
C ILE A 57 -0.59 5.46 4.18
N ILE A 58 -0.78 4.24 4.70
CA ILE A 58 -1.98 3.44 4.45
C ILE A 58 -2.64 2.98 5.75
N THR A 59 -3.97 2.87 5.72
CA THR A 59 -4.76 2.29 6.82
C THR A 59 -5.26 0.90 6.43
N TRP A 60 -5.10 -0.08 7.32
CA TRP A 60 -5.64 -1.43 7.13
C TRP A 60 -7.08 -1.53 7.64
N PHE A 61 -7.91 -2.23 6.88
CA PHE A 61 -9.29 -2.57 7.23
C PHE A 61 -9.48 -4.09 7.14
N GLY A 62 -9.99 -4.68 8.21
CA GLY A 62 -10.35 -6.10 8.26
C GLY A 62 -10.78 -6.51 9.66
N SER A 63 -11.45 -7.64 9.76
CA SER A 63 -11.90 -8.23 11.03
C SER A 63 -10.86 -9.13 11.69
N SER A 64 -9.92 -9.68 10.91
CA SER A 64 -8.81 -10.50 11.41
C SER A 64 -7.69 -10.61 10.36
N LYS A 65 -6.54 -11.17 10.76
CA LYS A 65 -5.40 -11.46 9.85
C LYS A 65 -5.75 -12.43 8.71
N ASN A 66 -6.81 -13.21 8.87
CA ASN A 66 -7.29 -14.18 7.88
C ASN A 66 -8.56 -13.70 7.15
N ASP A 67 -8.95 -12.43 7.36
CA ASP A 67 -10.11 -11.87 6.69
C ASP A 67 -9.87 -11.79 5.19
N ARG A 68 -10.71 -12.50 4.42
CA ARG A 68 -10.65 -12.48 2.94
C ARG A 68 -11.03 -11.12 2.36
N ASN A 69 -11.75 -10.31 3.14
CA ASN A 69 -12.16 -8.97 2.76
C ASN A 69 -11.20 -7.90 3.29
N GLN A 70 -9.99 -8.27 3.73
CA GLN A 70 -9.02 -7.27 4.16
C GLN A 70 -8.58 -6.37 2.98
N TYR A 71 -8.45 -5.09 3.24
CA TYR A 71 -7.92 -4.12 2.28
C TYR A 71 -7.22 -2.96 2.99
N TYR A 72 -6.53 -2.15 2.20
CA TYR A 72 -5.82 -0.98 2.65
C TYR A 72 -6.29 0.23 1.86
N LEU A 73 -6.43 1.37 2.52
CA LEU A 73 -6.72 2.66 1.86
C LEU A 73 -5.56 3.62 2.10
N LEU A 74 -5.33 4.49 1.12
CA LEU A 74 -4.38 5.59 1.26
C LEU A 74 -4.96 6.60 2.26
N ILE A 75 -4.14 7.10 3.18
CA ILE A 75 -4.55 8.17 4.08
C ILE A 75 -4.54 9.47 3.28
N ASP A 76 -5.70 10.11 3.16
CA ASP A 76 -5.83 11.42 2.52
C ASP A 76 -5.39 12.48 3.55
N LYS A 77 -4.26 13.16 3.29
CA LYS A 77 -3.76 14.31 4.08
C LYS A 77 -3.79 15.60 3.25
#